data_AF-A0A7Y5J1X5-F1
#
_entry.id   AF-A0A7Y5J1X5-F1
#
_cell.length_a   1.000
_cell.length_b   1.000
_cell.length_c   1.000
_cell.angle_alpha   90.00
_cell.angle_beta   90.00
_cell.angle_gamma   90.00
#
_symmetry.space_group_name_H-M   'P 1'
#
loop_
_entity.id
_entity.type
_entity.pdbx_description
1 polymer ?
#
loop_
_entity_poly.entity_id
_entity_poly.type
_entity_poly.pdbx_seq_one_letter_code
_entity_poly.pdbx_strand_id
1 'polypeptide(L)'
;MDPYEKARKRVKAKKEFYQHLNSFISVGGFLLVLNVVTSFGDWWFMYPMLGWGIGLAIHFMSVFGIPGMEHGSEDWEERAIRKEMEKMKQKGEITSGEEPEEPLELKEIIKENRGKNWDEKDLV
;
A
#
# COMPACT_ATOMS: atom_id res chain seq x y z
N MET A 1 17.28 3.39 -5.12
CA MET A 1 16.77 2.66 -3.94
C MET A 1 17.43 1.30 -3.92
N ASP A 2 18.08 0.93 -2.81
CA ASP A 2 18.83 -0.31 -2.69
C ASP A 2 17.88 -1.51 -2.83
N PRO A 3 18.20 -2.58 -3.59
CA PRO A 3 17.36 -3.78 -3.72
C PRO A 3 16.89 -4.37 -2.37
N TYR A 4 17.66 -4.14 -1.29
CA TYR A 4 17.26 -4.50 0.07
C TYR A 4 16.02 -3.76 0.58
N GLU A 5 15.86 -2.47 0.27
CA GLU A 5 14.71 -1.69 0.72
C GLU A 5 13.43 -2.10 -0.01
N LYS A 6 13.53 -2.39 -1.32
CA LYS A 6 12.41 -2.94 -2.11
C LYS A 6 11.94 -4.28 -1.54
N ALA A 7 12.87 -5.17 -1.18
CA ALA A 7 12.54 -6.44 -0.55
C ALA A 7 11.87 -6.26 0.83
N ARG A 8 12.38 -5.34 1.65
CA ARG A 8 11.85 -5.07 3.00
C ARG A 8 10.42 -4.52 2.96
N LYS A 9 10.13 -3.58 2.06
CA LYS A 9 8.78 -3.05 1.84
C LYS A 9 7.78 -4.14 1.50
N ARG A 10 8.14 -5.04 0.58
CA ARG A 10 7.27 -6.17 0.18
C ARG A 10 7.00 -7.13 1.34
N VAL A 11 7.98 -7.38 2.21
CA VAL A 11 7.80 -8.22 3.40
C VAL A 11 6.91 -7.54 4.45
N LYS A 12 7.11 -6.24 4.69
CA LYS A 12 6.30 -5.47 5.64
C LYS A 12 4.83 -5.41 5.22
N ALA A 13 4.57 -5.13 3.94
CA ALA A 13 3.21 -5.13 3.38
C ALA A 13 2.52 -6.49 3.51
N LYS A 14 3.25 -7.60 3.29
CA LYS A 14 2.73 -8.95 3.53
C LYS A 14 2.37 -9.17 5.00
N LYS A 15 3.22 -8.73 5.92
CA LYS A 15 3.00 -8.89 7.36
C LYS A 15 1.74 -8.15 7.83
N GLU A 16 1.55 -6.92 7.38
CA GLU A 16 0.36 -6.11 7.68
C GLU A 16 -0.90 -6.77 7.10
N PHE A 17 -0.84 -7.30 5.87
CA PHE A 17 -1.94 -8.06 5.30
C PHE A 17 -2.33 -9.28 6.15
N TYR A 18 -1.34 -10.07 6.61
CA TYR A 18 -1.61 -11.23 7.47
C TYR A 18 -2.26 -10.84 8.80
N GLN A 19 -1.89 -9.70 9.39
CA GLN A 19 -2.54 -9.20 10.60
C GLN A 19 -4.01 -8.86 10.35
N HIS A 20 -4.31 -8.14 9.26
CA HIS A 20 -5.69 -7.81 8.90
C HIS A 20 -6.52 -9.06 8.56
N LEU A 21 -5.93 -10.02 7.83
CA LEU A 21 -6.58 -11.29 7.51
C LEU A 21 -6.88 -12.11 8.77
N ASN A 22 -5.94 -12.18 9.71
CA ASN A 22 -6.13 -12.92 10.96
C ASN A 22 -7.26 -12.32 11.81
N SER A 23 -7.34 -10.99 11.88
CA SER A 23 -8.45 -10.29 12.52
C SER A 23 -9.78 -10.56 11.83
N PHE A 24 -9.80 -10.56 10.49
CA PHE A 24 -11.01 -10.87 9.71
C PHE A 24 -11.52 -12.30 9.97
N ILE A 25 -10.63 -13.29 10.01
CA ILE A 25 -11.00 -14.68 10.31
C ILE A 25 -11.49 -14.81 11.75
N SER A 26 -10.80 -14.19 12.71
CA SER A 26 -11.17 -14.25 14.13
C SER A 26 -12.53 -13.61 14.39
N VAL A 27 -12.75 -12.39 13.89
CA VAL A 27 -14.01 -11.66 14.04
C VAL A 27 -15.12 -12.31 13.22
N GLY A 28 -14.85 -12.74 12.00
CA GLY A 28 -15.81 -13.45 11.15
C GLY A 28 -16.25 -14.79 11.75
N GLY A 29 -15.32 -15.56 12.30
CA GLY A 29 -15.62 -16.80 13.03
C GLY A 29 -16.43 -16.54 14.30
N PHE A 30 -16.06 -15.52 15.08
CA PHE A 30 -16.82 -15.11 16.25
C PHE A 30 -18.25 -14.69 15.90
N LEU A 31 -18.43 -13.87 14.87
CA LEU A 31 -19.73 -13.43 14.36
C LEU A 31 -20.57 -14.60 13.84
N LEU A 32 -19.96 -15.55 13.13
CA LEU A 32 -20.63 -16.75 12.64
C LEU A 32 -21.16 -17.61 13.80
N VAL A 33 -20.33 -17.82 14.84
CA VAL A 33 -20.77 -18.54 16.05
C VAL A 33 -21.89 -17.78 16.76
N LEU A 34 -21.76 -16.46 16.92
CA LEU A 34 -22.78 -15.61 17.53
C LEU A 34 -24.12 -15.68 16.77
N ASN A 35 -24.06 -15.69 15.44
CA ASN A 35 -25.23 -15.78 14.58
C ASN A 35 -25.97 -17.12 14.77
N VAL A 36 -25.23 -18.23 14.74
CA VAL A 36 -25.77 -19.59 14.98
C VAL A 36 -26.37 -19.71 16.38
N VAL A 37 -25.79 -19.06 17.39
CA VAL A 37 -26.28 -19.12 18.78
C VAL A 37 -27.48 -18.20 19.03
N THR A 38 -27.58 -17.05 18.34
CA THR A 38 -28.54 -15.99 18.69
C THR A 38 -29.79 -15.97 17.83
N SER A 39 -29.66 -16.17 16.51
CA SER A 39 -30.79 -16.08 15.58
C SER A 39 -30.64 -17.07 14.43
N PHE A 40 -31.35 -18.20 14.52
CA PHE A 40 -31.61 -19.07 13.36
C PHE A 40 -32.56 -18.35 12.39
N GLY A 41 -32.05 -17.41 11.59
CA GLY A 41 -32.85 -16.74 10.56
C GLY A 41 -32.31 -15.40 10.04
N ASP A 42 -31.60 -14.63 10.87
CA ASP A 42 -31.13 -13.29 10.50
C ASP A 42 -29.65 -13.31 10.15
N TRP A 43 -29.32 -13.10 8.87
CA TRP A 43 -27.95 -13.07 8.36
C TRP A 43 -27.25 -11.73 8.59
N TRP A 44 -27.46 -11.13 9.77
CA TRP A 44 -26.89 -9.82 10.10
C TRP A 44 -25.35 -9.81 10.09
N PHE A 45 -24.71 -10.97 10.25
CA PHE A 45 -23.26 -11.12 10.16
C PHE A 45 -22.71 -10.75 8.77
N MET A 46 -23.53 -10.78 7.72
CA MET A 46 -23.12 -10.37 6.37
C MET A 46 -22.74 -8.90 6.30
N TYR A 47 -23.42 -8.00 7.03
CA TYR A 47 -23.15 -6.56 6.95
C TYR A 47 -21.72 -6.20 7.37
N PRO A 48 -21.22 -6.61 8.56
CA PRO A 48 -19.82 -6.38 8.93
C PRO A 48 -18.85 -7.17 8.03
N MET A 49 -19.20 -8.38 7.63
CA MET A 49 -18.36 -9.19 6.72
C MET A 49 -18.20 -8.56 5.33
N LEU A 50 -19.25 -7.94 4.79
CA LEU A 50 -19.21 -7.25 3.49
C LEU A 50 -18.39 -5.96 3.59
N GLY A 51 -18.61 -5.14 4.62
CA GLY A 51 -17.84 -3.90 4.81
C GLY A 51 -16.34 -4.17 4.98
N TRP A 52 -15.99 -5.11 5.86
CA TRP A 52 -14.59 -5.49 6.08
C TRP A 52 -13.99 -6.31 4.94
N GLY A 53 -14.79 -7.18 4.31
CA GLY A 53 -14.35 -8.01 3.18
C GLY A 53 -13.93 -7.17 1.98
N ILE A 54 -14.62 -6.06 1.70
CA ILE A 54 -14.23 -5.13 0.63
C ILE A 54 -12.89 -4.47 0.93
N GLY A 55 -12.69 -3.96 2.16
CA GLY A 55 -11.42 -3.35 2.56
C GLY A 55 -10.25 -4.34 2.51
N LEU A 56 -10.48 -5.58 2.97
CA LEU A 56 -9.49 -6.65 2.93
C LEU A 56 -9.17 -7.07 1.48
N ALA A 57 -10.17 -7.13 0.60
CA ALA A 57 -9.96 -7.43 -0.82
C ALA A 57 -9.11 -6.34 -1.50
N ILE A 58 -9.37 -5.06 -1.23
CA ILE A 58 -8.55 -3.95 -1.74
C ILE A 58 -7.10 -4.05 -1.24
N HIS A 59 -6.91 -4.31 0.06
CA HIS A 59 -5.58 -4.45 0.64
C HIS A 59 -4.85 -5.70 0.10
N PHE A 60 -5.56 -6.82 -0.06
CA PHE A 60 -5.03 -8.04 -0.69
C PHE A 60 -4.53 -7.76 -2.11
N MET A 61 -5.34 -7.07 -2.91
CA MET A 61 -4.98 -6.68 -4.27
C MET A 61 -3.76 -5.75 -4.31
N SER A 62 -3.63 -4.85 -3.33
CA SER A 62 -2.46 -3.98 -3.19
C SER A 62 -1.18 -4.74 -2.81
N VAL A 63 -1.28 -5.72 -1.91
CA VAL A 63 -0.12 -6.46 -1.37
C VAL A 63 0.33 -7.61 -2.27
N PHE A 64 -0.59 -8.37 -2.84
CA PHE A 64 -0.27 -9.49 -3.73
C PHE A 64 -0.11 -9.08 -5.19
N GLY A 65 -0.57 -7.87 -5.55
CA GLY A 65 -0.62 -7.41 -6.93
C GLY A 65 -1.70 -8.15 -7.71
N ILE A 66 -2.50 -7.42 -8.48
CA ILE A 66 -3.46 -8.05 -9.39
C ILE A 66 -2.69 -8.46 -10.66
N PRO A 67 -2.73 -9.73 -11.09
CA PRO A 67 -2.18 -10.12 -12.39
C PRO A 67 -2.95 -9.38 -13.49
N GLY A 68 -2.33 -8.35 -14.08
CA GLY A 68 -2.91 -7.52 -15.15
C GLY A 68 -3.30 -6.08 -14.74
N MET A 69 -3.21 -5.70 -13.46
CA MET A 69 -3.46 -4.33 -13.01
C MET A 69 -2.16 -3.72 -12.46
N GLU A 70 -1.19 -3.54 -13.35
CA GLU A 70 0.03 -2.75 -13.13
C GLU A 70 -0.26 -1.24 -13.13
N HIS A 71 -1.35 -0.79 -12.50
CA HIS A 71 -1.71 0.64 -12.42
C HIS A 71 -1.63 1.19 -10.98
N GLY A 72 -1.20 0.37 -10.01
CA GLY A 72 -1.02 0.78 -8.60
C GLY A 72 0.30 0.36 -7.91
N SER A 73 1.04 -0.62 -8.43
CA SER A 73 2.37 -1.01 -7.91
C SER A 73 3.48 0.05 -8.12
N GLU A 74 4.37 0.24 -7.14
CA GLU A 74 5.57 1.09 -7.24
C GLU A 74 6.34 0.92 -8.58
N ASP A 75 6.34 -0.30 -9.15
CA ASP A 75 6.94 -0.62 -10.45
C ASP A 75 6.25 0.05 -11.68
N TRP A 76 4.95 0.33 -11.66
CA TRP A 76 4.28 1.04 -12.77
C TRP A 76 4.53 2.54 -12.68
N GLU A 77 4.54 3.11 -11.48
CA GLU A 77 4.85 4.52 -11.27
C GLU A 77 6.28 4.78 -11.76
N GLU A 78 7.22 3.93 -11.37
CA GLU A 78 8.62 4.00 -11.79
C GLU A 78 8.74 3.90 -13.34
N ARG A 79 7.96 3.03 -13.99
CA ARG A 79 7.94 2.92 -15.46
C ARG A 79 7.25 4.11 -16.16
N ALA A 80 6.18 4.64 -15.60
CA ALA A 80 5.46 5.80 -16.15
C ALA A 80 6.32 7.06 -16.05
N ILE A 81 6.93 7.30 -14.88
CA ILE A 81 7.88 8.39 -14.65
C ILE A 81 9.07 8.25 -15.61
N ARG A 82 9.65 7.05 -15.76
CA ARG A 82 10.77 6.81 -16.68
C ARG A 82 10.40 7.09 -18.14
N LYS A 83 9.20 6.70 -18.58
CA LYS A 83 8.69 7.01 -19.93
C LYS A 83 8.52 8.51 -20.14
N GLU A 84 8.01 9.23 -19.15
CA GLU A 84 7.80 10.68 -19.28
C GLU A 84 9.14 11.44 -19.27
N MET A 85 10.09 11.02 -18.43
CA MET A 85 11.47 11.52 -18.43
C MET A 85 12.19 11.28 -19.77
N GLU A 86 12.00 10.11 -20.39
CA GLU A 86 12.56 9.81 -21.71
C GLU A 86 11.95 10.71 -22.80
N LYS A 87 10.64 10.99 -22.76
CA LYS A 87 10.00 11.94 -23.68
C LYS A 87 10.51 13.37 -23.49
N MET A 88 10.64 13.84 -22.25
CA MET A 88 11.18 15.19 -21.96
C MET A 88 12.63 15.33 -22.45
N LYS A 89 13.46 14.30 -22.25
CA LYS A 89 14.82 14.23 -22.83
C LYS A 89 14.81 14.26 -24.37
N GLN A 90 13.91 13.49 -25.00
CA GLN A 90 13.82 13.41 -26.46
C GLN A 90 13.29 14.73 -27.08
N LYS A 91 12.45 15.46 -26.33
CA LYS A 91 11.92 16.78 -26.70
C LYS A 91 12.92 17.92 -26.44
N GLY A 92 14.09 17.61 -25.87
CA GLY A 92 15.16 18.57 -25.59
C GLY A 92 14.88 19.50 -24.41
N GLU A 93 13.87 19.19 -23.59
CA GLU A 93 13.48 20.00 -22.42
C GLU A 93 14.39 19.73 -21.21
N ILE A 94 15.10 18.59 -21.18
CA ILE A 94 16.04 18.21 -20.12
C ILE A 94 17.39 17.88 -20.76
N THR A 95 18.40 18.71 -20.53
CA THR A 95 19.76 18.44 -21.00
C THR A 95 20.43 17.40 -20.08
N SER A 96 21.20 16.46 -20.62
CA SER A 96 21.80 15.33 -19.88
C SER A 96 22.79 15.73 -18.76
N GLY A 97 22.99 17.02 -18.49
CA GLY A 97 23.89 17.54 -17.45
C GLY A 97 23.23 18.42 -16.38
N GLU A 98 21.95 18.75 -16.50
CA GLU A 98 21.24 19.51 -15.47
C GLU A 98 20.58 18.55 -14.49
N GLU A 99 21.21 18.40 -13.32
CA GLU A 99 20.54 17.84 -12.15
C GLU A 99 19.37 18.78 -11.83
N PRO A 100 18.11 18.30 -11.83
CA PRO A 100 16.97 19.17 -11.61
C PRO A 100 17.19 19.91 -10.30
N GLU A 101 17.18 21.25 -10.35
CA GLU A 101 17.33 22.07 -9.16
C GLU A 101 16.19 21.73 -8.21
N GLU A 102 16.45 20.81 -7.28
CA GLU A 102 15.52 20.47 -6.22
C GLU A 102 15.22 21.78 -5.48
N PRO A 103 13.97 22.27 -5.54
CA PRO A 103 13.57 23.48 -4.82
C PRO A 103 14.04 23.35 -3.38
N LEU A 104 14.68 24.38 -2.84
CA LEU A 104 15.21 24.38 -1.47
C LEU A 104 14.16 23.92 -0.45
N GLU A 105 12.89 24.26 -0.71
CA GLU A 105 11.74 23.79 0.05
C GLU A 105 11.59 22.27 0.06
N LEU A 106 11.79 21.57 -1.06
CA LEU A 106 11.73 20.10 -1.12
C LEU A 106 12.88 19.43 -0.37
N LYS A 107 14.09 19.99 -0.44
CA LYS A 107 15.23 19.52 0.37
C LYS A 107 14.99 19.69 1.86
N GLU A 108 14.41 20.82 2.25
CA GLU A 108 14.03 21.09 3.64
C GLU A 108 12.92 20.17 4.11
N ILE A 109 11.85 19.98 3.32
CA ILE A 109 10.75 19.07 3.63
C ILE A 109 11.26 17.63 3.77
N ILE A 110 12.10 17.15 2.85
CA ILE A 110 12.66 15.79 2.94
C ILE A 110 13.60 15.64 4.13
N LYS A 111 14.44 16.64 4.43
CA LYS A 111 15.35 16.64 5.57
C LYS A 111 14.59 16.67 6.90
N GLU A 112 13.54 17.48 6.98
CA GLU A 112 12.65 17.57 8.14
C GLU A 112 11.89 16.25 8.35
N ASN A 113 11.33 15.69 7.27
CA ASN A 113 10.57 14.45 7.33
C ASN A 113 11.47 13.22 7.57
N ARG A 114 12.73 13.26 7.12
CA ARG A 114 13.76 12.25 7.45
C ARG A 114 14.17 12.28 8.92
N GLY A 115 14.16 13.47 9.54
CA GLY A 115 14.34 13.63 10.99
C GLY A 115 13.14 13.12 11.79
N LYS A 116 11.94 13.20 11.20
CA LYS A 116 10.70 12.62 11.71
C LYS A 116 10.50 11.20 11.17
N ASN A 117 11.53 10.34 11.25
CA ASN A 117 11.34 8.90 11.04
C ASN A 117 10.41 8.40 12.16
N TRP A 118 9.12 8.35 11.83
CA TRP A 118 8.03 7.91 12.68
C TRP A 118 8.44 6.62 13.37
N ASP A 119 8.56 6.69 14.71
CA ASP A 119 8.90 5.57 15.56
C ASP A 119 7.93 4.43 15.22
N GLU A 120 8.47 3.29 14.74
CA GLU A 120 7.73 2.03 14.52
C GLU A 120 7.06 1.50 15.82
N LYS A 121 7.11 2.27 16.92
CA LYS A 121 6.61 2.01 18.26
C LYS A 121 5.27 2.71 18.56
N ASP A 122 4.83 3.64 17.71
CA ASP A 122 3.55 4.37 17.87
C ASP A 122 2.39 3.75 17.08
N LEU A 123 2.64 2.66 16.34
CA LEU A 123 1.65 1.94 15.52
C LEU A 123 1.26 0.58 16.12
N VAL A 124 1.05 0.53 17.44
CA VAL A 124 0.48 -0.63 18.16
C VAL A 124 -0.91 -0.29 18.70
#